data_AF-A0A961WKR2-F1
#
_entry.id   AF-A0A961WKR2-F1
#
_cell.length_a   1.000
_cell.length_b   1.000
_cell.length_c   1.000
_cell.angle_alpha   90.00
_cell.angle_beta   90.00
_cell.angle_gamma   90.00
#
_symmetry.space_group_name_H-M   'P 1'
#
loop_
_entity.id
_entity.type
_entity.pdbx_description
1 polymer ?
#
loop_
_entity_poly.entity_id
_entity_poly.type
_entity_poly.pdbx_seq_one_letter_code
_entity_poly.pdbx_strand_id
1 'polypeptide(L)' 'MTTRGLTLLLAVIALLLSISWWARSYLAHMRCDGLGMVYEAGRGCVEPARGPPIILERGLKRS' A
#
# COMPACT_ATOMS: atom_id res chain seq x y z
N MET A 1 -28.51 -21.62 8.07
CA MET A 1 -27.80 -20.33 7.97
C MET A 1 -28.80 -19.24 7.67
N THR A 2 -28.92 -18.22 8.51
CA THR A 2 -29.85 -17.09 8.29
C THR A 2 -29.18 -16.05 7.39
N THR A 3 -29.94 -15.45 6.47
CA THR A 3 -29.47 -14.39 5.56
C THR A 3 -28.77 -13.24 6.29
N ARG A 4 -29.25 -12.90 7.50
CA ARG A 4 -28.65 -11.88 8.38
C ARG A 4 -27.24 -12.23 8.85
N GLY A 5 -26.97 -13.50 9.15
CA GLY A 5 -25.63 -13.95 9.55
C GLY A 5 -24.64 -13.84 8.39
N LEU A 6 -25.09 -14.18 7.17
CA LEU A 6 -24.26 -14.10 5.97
C LEU A 6 -23.93 -12.65 5.59
N THR A 7 -24.89 -11.72 5.70
CA THR A 7 -24.65 -10.30 5.46
C THR A 7 -23.68 -9.69 6.46
N LEU A 8 -23.77 -10.05 7.74
CA LEU A 8 -22.82 -9.56 8.76
C LEU A 8 -21.40 -10.07 8.47
N LEU A 9 -21.26 -11.35 8.12
CA LEU A 9 -19.98 -11.95 7.81
C LEU A 9 -19.32 -11.29 6.59
N LEU A 10 -20.08 -11.04 5.52
CA LEU A 10 -19.58 -10.32 4.34
C LEU A 10 -19.18 -8.88 4.66
N ALA A 11 -19.96 -8.17 5.47
CA ALA A 11 -19.63 -6.80 5.88
C ALA A 11 -18.31 -6.74 6.67
N VAL A 12 -18.09 -7.70 7.59
CA VAL A 12 -16.84 -7.81 8.34
C VAL A 12 -15.66 -8.10 7.41
N ILE A 13 -15.81 -9.01 6.46
CA ILE A 13 -14.76 -9.31 5.48
C ILE A 13 -14.42 -8.07 4.64
N ALA A 14 -15.42 -7.35 4.14
CA ALA A 14 -15.22 -6.13 3.37
C ALA A 14 -14.51 -5.04 4.18
N LEU A 15 -14.86 -4.90 5.46
CA LEU A 15 -14.19 -3.98 6.39
C LEU A 15 -12.73 -4.36 6.60
N LEU A 16 -12.44 -5.64 6.86
CA LEU A 16 -11.07 -6.14 7.05
C LEU A 16 -10.22 -5.95 5.79
N LEU A 17 -10.78 -6.19 4.61
CA LEU A 17 -10.10 -5.95 3.33
C LEU A 17 -9.79 -4.47 3.12
N SER A 18 -10.73 -3.58 3.47
CA SER A 18 -10.54 -2.13 3.37
C SER A 18 -9.42 -1.65 4.29
N ILE A 19 -9.42 -2.11 5.55
CA ILE A 19 -8.36 -1.80 6.53
C ILE A 19 -7.01 -2.35 6.06
N SER A 20 -6.98 -3.57 5.52
CA SER A 20 -5.76 -4.20 5.02
C SER A 20 -5.15 -3.43 3.85
N TRP A 21 -5.99 -2.90 2.96
CA TRP A 21 -5.55 -2.07 1.83
C TRP A 21 -4.96 -0.75 2.32
N TRP A 22 -5.65 -0.10 3.26
CA TRP A 22 -5.19 1.15 3.86
C TRP A 22 -3.85 0.98 4.59
N ALA A 23 -3.69 -0.10 5.36
CA ALA A 23 -2.45 -0.43 6.04
C ALA A 23 -1.29 -0.65 5.05
N ARG A 24 -1.53 -1.30 3.90
CA ARG A 24 -0.50 -1.45 2.86
C ARG A 24 -0.07 -0.12 2.26
N SER A 25 -1.03 0.76 1.96
CA SER A 25 -0.75 2.09 1.43
C SER A 25 0.04 2.93 2.44
N TYR A 26 -0.33 2.88 3.72
CA TYR A 26 0.37 3.59 4.79
C TYR A 26 1.81 3.09 4.98
N LEU A 27 2.02 1.76 4.99
CA LEU A 27 3.37 1.18 5.07
C LEU A 27 4.24 1.56 3.86
N ALA A 28 3.66 1.63 2.66
CA ALA A 28 4.39 2.10 1.49
C ALA A 28 4.79 3.57 1.63
N HIS A 29 3.91 4.42 2.14
CA HIS A 29 4.19 5.83 2.41
C HIS A 29 5.31 6.01 3.43
N MET A 30 5.22 5.34 4.58
CA MET A 30 6.25 5.36 5.64
C MET A 30 7.61 4.86 5.13
N ARG A 31 7.62 3.87 4.24
CA ARG A 31 8.85 3.35 3.65
C ARG A 31 9.50 4.33 2.68
N CYS A 32 8.71 5.06 1.90
CA CYS A 32 9.24 6.13 1.06
C CYS A 32 9.76 7.30 1.91
N ASP A 33 9.03 7.69 2.95
CA ASP A 33 9.41 8.77 3.86
C ASP A 33 10.75 8.47 4.57
N GLY A 34 10.93 7.25 5.06
CA GLY A 34 12.21 6.80 5.64
C GLY A 34 13.39 6.76 4.66
N LEU A 35 13.12 6.82 3.35
CA LEU A 35 14.13 6.94 2.29
C LEU A 35 14.28 8.40 1.80
N GLY A 36 13.57 9.37 2.38
CA GLY A 36 13.54 10.76 1.92
C GLY A 36 12.77 10.95 0.60
N MET A 37 11.91 10.00 0.24
CA MET A 37 11.14 9.96 -1.01
C MET A 37 9.63 10.15 -0.77
N VAL A 38 8.91 10.56 -1.81
CA VAL A 38 7.45 10.72 -1.82
C VAL A 38 6.80 9.50 -2.46
N TYR A 39 5.81 8.90 -1.80
CA TYR A 39 5.02 7.82 -2.40
C TYR A 39 4.01 8.37 -3.40
N GLU A 40 4.11 7.96 -4.66
CA GLU A 40 3.16 8.29 -5.72
C GLU A 40 2.41 7.01 -6.15
N ALA A 41 1.08 7.04 -6.05
CA ALA A 41 0.24 5.89 -6.39
C ALA A 41 0.44 5.48 -7.86
N GLY A 42 0.80 4.21 -8.08
CA GLY A 42 1.10 3.67 -9.42
C GLY A 42 2.55 3.82 -9.88
N ARG A 43 3.36 4.69 -9.26
CA ARG A 43 4.80 4.83 -9.57
C ARG A 43 5.74 4.35 -8.46
N GLY A 44 5.26 4.24 -7.22
CA GLY A 44 6.07 3.82 -6.08
C GLY A 44 6.73 5.01 -5.39
N CYS A 45 7.91 4.83 -4.81
CA CYS A 45 8.66 5.93 -4.19
C CYS A 45 9.35 6.77 -5.27
N VAL A 46 9.12 8.07 -5.27
CA VAL A 46 9.68 9.04 -6.22
C VAL A 46 10.42 10.12 -5.43
N GLU A 47 11.58 10.55 -5.92
CA GLU A 47 12.38 11.55 -5.23
C GLU A 47 11.75 12.96 -5.32
N PRO A 48 11.65 13.71 -4.20
CA PRO A 48 11.16 15.08 -4.21
C PRO A 48 12.18 16.02 -4.88
N ALA A 49 12.08 16.13 -6.20
CA ALA A 49 12.51 17.28 -7.00
C ALA A 49 14.02 17.56 -7.18
N ARG A 50 14.90 16.56 -7.41
CA ARG A 50 16.23 16.79 -8.03
C ARG A 50 16.84 15.63 -8.85
N GLY A 51 16.05 14.83 -9.54
CA GLY A 51 16.59 13.81 -10.44
C GLY A 51 15.52 13.06 -11.21
N PRO A 52 15.86 12.40 -12.34
CA PRO A 52 14.91 11.53 -13.04
C PRO A 52 14.37 10.48 -12.05
N PRO A 53 13.08 10.12 -12.15
CA PRO A 53 12.46 9.22 -11.18
C PRO A 53 13.23 7.92 -11.16
N ILE A 54 13.85 7.59 -10.01
CA ILE A 54 14.37 6.25 -9.78
C ILE A 54 13.15 5.37 -9.61
N ILE A 55 12.64 4.86 -10.73
CA ILE A 55 11.72 3.74 -10.73
C ILE A 55 12.53 2.63 -10.06
N LEU A 56 12.22 2.35 -8.79
CA LEU A 56 12.68 1.14 -8.11
C LEU A 56 12.01 -0.04 -8.83
N GLU A 57 12.53 -0.37 -10.01
CA GLU A 57 12.28 -1.64 -10.65
C GLU A 57 12.59 -2.69 -9.59
N ARG A 58 11.69 -3.67 -9.48
CA ARG A 58 11.76 -4.77 -8.52
C ARG A 58 13.01 -5.65 -8.78
N GLY A 59 14.20 -5.15 -8.51
CA GLY A 59 15.40 -5.92 -8.21
C GLY A 59 15.59 -5.82 -6.70
N LEU A 60 15.07 -6.73 -5.88
CA LEU A 60 15.51 -8.12 -5.86
C LEU A 60 17.05 -8.22 -5.93
N LYS A 61 17.77 -7.40 -5.16
CA LYS A 61 19.09 -7.76 -4.68
C LYS A 61 18.97 -8.24 -3.24
N ARG A 62 18.70 -9.54 -3.14
CA ARG A 62 18.95 -10.37 -1.97
C ARG A 62 20.48 -10.36 -1.78
N SER A 63 20.95 -9.66 -0.76
CA SER A 63 22.32 -9.78 -0.24
C SER A 63 22.22 -9.81 1.26
#